data_AF-A0A8B7RD22-F1
#
_entry.id   AF-A0A8B7RD22-F1
#
_cell.length_a   1.000
_cell.length_b   1.000
_cell.length_c   1.000
_cell.angle_alpha   90.00
_cell.angle_beta   90.00
_cell.angle_gamma   90.00
#
_symmetry.space_group_name_H-M   'P 1'
#
loop_
_entity.id
_entity.type
_entity.pdbx_description
1 polymer ?
#
loop_
_entity_poly.entity_id
_entity_poly.type
_entity_poly.pdbx_seq_one_letter_code
_entity_poly.pdbx_strand_id
1 'polypeptide(L)'
;MNGSRQPSLFFITLPDLHKLCAVRIILSNEVADAEMRSAQMKMCRQLLLLHQDILTSPVLGIFNQIWVVMAIPFYKAGKLNAYIEKYGAKAEAPQRVIPAILQNCFSYSLTARLAPAWNKAGHLLVQGREFLSQRGKQSAVELNINVTEAQVCLSIEAFTIRLPPPELREFGISPSILKDFDTHKNAVIEGHSILNNWCYVLPSMKMGKIVGILHTTPPDCPFHSYEDFQMHWDNMYGYKLPEDCGDIKIYCSIYFKMIGGRTFTYPFRSTWNRRALPTRDPAFSPAPCGHFQPSLCPCETTFLSTFYLPGVSAWQREEP
;
A
#
# COMPACT_ATOMS: atom_id res chain seq x y z
N MET A 1 -9.55 23.44 24.70
CA MET A 1 -8.72 24.19 23.74
C MET A 1 -8.28 23.22 22.64
N ASN A 2 -9.01 23.19 21.52
CA ASN A 2 -8.64 22.39 20.34
C ASN A 2 -7.57 23.18 19.56
N GLY A 3 -6.30 22.94 19.86
CA GLY A 3 -5.23 23.40 18.99
C GLY A 3 -5.38 22.68 17.65
N SER A 4 -5.74 23.40 16.60
CA SER A 4 -5.63 22.94 15.21
C SER A 4 -4.15 22.62 14.96
N ARG A 5 -3.77 21.35 15.09
CA ARG A 5 -2.40 20.92 14.82
C ARG A 5 -2.16 21.12 13.33
N GLN A 6 -1.24 22.02 12.99
CA GLN A 6 -0.84 22.26 11.62
C GLN A 6 0.08 21.12 11.16
N PRO A 7 -0.05 20.67 9.89
CA PRO A 7 0.87 19.68 9.34
C PRO A 7 2.29 20.24 9.30
N SER A 8 3.28 19.38 9.51
CA SER A 8 4.68 19.74 9.28
C SER A 8 4.96 19.75 7.79
N LEU A 9 5.43 20.88 7.26
CA LEU A 9 5.81 21.03 5.87
C LEU A 9 7.30 20.80 5.70
N PHE A 10 7.66 20.10 4.64
CA PHE A 10 9.03 19.87 4.23
C PHE A 10 9.18 20.12 2.75
N PHE A 11 10.23 20.86 2.39
CA PHE A 11 10.51 21.21 1.01
C PHE A 11 11.79 20.54 0.54
N ILE A 12 11.75 19.99 -0.66
CA ILE A 12 12.87 19.31 -1.31
C ILE A 12 13.07 19.97 -2.67
N THR A 13 14.26 20.50 -2.93
CA THR A 13 14.61 21.04 -4.25
C THR A 13 14.69 19.91 -5.26
N LEU A 14 14.06 20.10 -6.42
CA LEU A 14 14.08 19.12 -7.48
C LEU A 14 15.39 19.16 -8.27
N PRO A 15 15.86 17.99 -8.76
CA PRO A 15 16.88 17.99 -9.79
C PRO A 15 16.34 18.62 -11.08
N ASP A 16 17.26 19.07 -11.93
CA ASP A 16 16.91 19.55 -13.27
C ASP A 16 16.15 18.46 -14.04
N LEU A 17 14.85 18.70 -14.27
CA LEU A 17 13.95 17.77 -14.96
C LEU A 17 14.39 17.49 -16.40
N HIS A 18 15.21 18.36 -17.01
CA HIS A 18 15.79 18.12 -18.34
C HIS A 18 16.84 17.01 -18.35
N LYS A 19 17.38 16.64 -17.18
CA LYS A 19 18.32 15.51 -17.02
C LYS A 19 17.60 14.18 -16.79
N LEU A 20 16.28 14.22 -16.67
CA LEU A 20 15.43 13.06 -16.44
C LEU A 20 14.61 12.74 -17.69
N CYS A 21 14.20 11.48 -17.79
CA CYS A 21 13.19 11.05 -18.76
C CYS A 21 12.12 10.19 -18.09
N ALA A 22 10.90 10.30 -18.61
CA ALA A 22 9.81 9.40 -18.28
C ALA A 22 9.61 8.41 -19.43
N VAL A 23 9.48 7.14 -19.12
CA VAL A 23 9.17 6.06 -20.06
C VAL A 23 7.88 5.41 -19.62
N ARG A 24 7.01 5.13 -20.58
CA ARG A 24 5.81 4.34 -20.34
C ARG A 24 6.07 2.89 -20.71
N ILE A 25 5.85 1.98 -19.78
CA ILE A 25 5.88 0.53 -20.04
C ILE A 25 4.45 0.07 -20.27
N ILE A 26 4.23 -0.70 -21.32
CA ILE A 26 2.97 -1.35 -21.68
C ILE A 26 3.11 -2.84 -21.44
N LEU A 27 2.27 -3.39 -20.57
CA LEU A 27 2.15 -4.81 -20.28
C LEU A 27 1.34 -5.50 -21.37
N SER A 28 1.63 -6.77 -21.65
CA SER A 28 0.83 -7.56 -22.59
C SER A 28 -0.62 -7.74 -22.09
N ASN A 29 -1.57 -7.66 -23.02
CA ASN A 29 -3.01 -7.61 -22.74
C ASN A 29 -3.68 -8.99 -22.64
N GLU A 30 -2.93 -10.04 -22.29
CA GLU A 30 -3.37 -11.44 -22.47
C GLU A 30 -4.31 -11.94 -21.36
N VAL A 31 -4.67 -11.09 -20.40
CA VAL A 31 -5.31 -11.50 -19.14
C VAL A 31 -6.44 -10.54 -18.75
N ALA A 32 -7.39 -11.00 -17.94
CA ALA A 32 -8.50 -10.18 -17.44
C ALA A 32 -8.00 -8.97 -16.60
N ASP A 33 -8.76 -7.86 -16.61
CA ASP A 33 -8.41 -6.58 -15.96
C ASP A 33 -7.93 -6.69 -14.50
N ALA A 34 -8.53 -7.58 -13.70
CA ALA A 34 -8.17 -7.76 -12.30
C ALA A 34 -6.77 -8.36 -12.13
N GLU A 35 -6.43 -9.33 -12.97
CA GLU A 35 -5.11 -9.95 -13.01
C GLU A 35 -4.08 -9.00 -13.60
N MET A 36 -4.48 -8.22 -14.60
CA MET A 36 -3.66 -7.16 -15.19
C MET A 36 -3.26 -6.09 -14.17
N ARG A 37 -4.20 -5.61 -13.34
CA ARG A 37 -3.90 -4.68 -12.25
C ARG A 37 -2.93 -5.27 -11.22
N SER A 38 -3.08 -6.56 -10.91
CA SER A 38 -2.16 -7.28 -10.02
C SER A 38 -0.75 -7.36 -10.62
N ALA A 39 -0.64 -7.74 -11.90
CA ALA A 39 0.63 -7.78 -12.62
C ALA A 39 1.31 -6.40 -12.68
N GLN A 40 0.55 -5.34 -12.97
CA GLN A 40 1.01 -3.97 -13.00
C GLN A 40 1.63 -3.52 -11.68
N MET A 41 0.92 -3.75 -10.57
CA MET A 41 1.37 -3.38 -9.24
C MET A 41 2.62 -4.18 -8.82
N LYS A 42 2.65 -5.49 -9.09
CA LYS A 42 3.83 -6.34 -8.83
C LYS A 42 5.05 -5.85 -9.61
N MET A 43 4.90 -5.56 -10.89
CA MET A 43 6.01 -5.07 -11.72
C MET A 43 6.52 -3.71 -11.24
N CYS A 44 5.61 -2.77 -10.90
CA CYS A 44 6.00 -1.48 -10.34
C CYS A 44 6.89 -1.63 -9.09
N ARG A 45 6.48 -2.50 -8.16
CA ARG A 45 7.22 -2.74 -6.92
C ARG A 45 8.54 -3.48 -7.16
N GLN A 46 8.54 -4.51 -8.01
CA GLN A 46 9.76 -5.25 -8.35
C GLN A 46 10.82 -4.38 -9.01
N LEU A 47 10.43 -3.50 -9.94
CA LEU A 47 11.31 -2.53 -10.57
C LEU A 47 12.00 -1.63 -9.52
N LEU A 48 11.26 -1.15 -8.52
CA LEU A 48 11.81 -0.35 -7.43
C LEU A 48 12.77 -1.13 -6.51
N LEU A 49 12.53 -2.42 -6.32
CA LEU A 49 13.42 -3.28 -5.53
C LEU A 49 14.71 -3.60 -6.29
N LEU A 50 14.63 -3.73 -7.61
CA LEU A 50 15.77 -4.04 -8.47
C LEU A 50 16.65 -2.81 -8.74
N HIS A 51 16.05 -1.63 -8.83
CA HIS A 51 16.73 -0.40 -9.21
C HIS A 51 16.37 0.73 -8.25
N GLN A 52 17.34 1.17 -7.46
CA GLN A 52 17.16 2.27 -6.50
C GLN A 52 17.07 3.65 -7.20
N ASP A 53 17.59 3.73 -8.43
CA ASP A 53 17.78 4.96 -9.22
C ASP A 53 16.54 5.35 -10.03
N ILE A 54 15.44 4.58 -9.90
CA ILE A 54 14.21 4.82 -10.64
C ILE A 54 13.04 5.08 -9.70
N LEU A 55 12.07 5.80 -10.23
CA LEU A 55 10.73 5.92 -9.67
C LEU A 55 9.75 5.20 -10.59
N THR A 56 8.75 4.54 -10.02
CA THR A 56 7.68 3.90 -10.78
C THR A 56 6.32 4.34 -10.27
N SER A 57 5.30 4.27 -11.11
CA SER A 57 3.90 4.23 -10.66
C SER A 57 3.00 3.55 -11.69
N PRO A 58 1.94 2.85 -11.25
CA PRO A 58 0.88 2.45 -12.16
C PRO A 58 0.20 3.69 -12.74
N VAL A 59 -0.12 3.68 -14.03
CA VAL A 59 -0.90 4.77 -14.65
C VAL A 59 -2.33 4.73 -14.11
N LEU A 60 -2.81 5.88 -13.62
CA LEU A 60 -4.16 5.99 -13.06
C LEU A 60 -5.21 5.69 -14.14
N GLY A 61 -6.12 4.75 -13.83
CA GLY A 61 -7.21 4.36 -14.72
C GLY A 61 -6.81 3.43 -15.87
N ILE A 62 -5.51 3.13 -16.06
CA ILE A 62 -5.02 2.28 -17.15
C ILE A 62 -4.23 1.12 -16.55
N PHE A 63 -4.79 -0.09 -16.58
CA PHE A 63 -4.26 -1.24 -15.83
C PHE A 63 -3.07 -1.95 -16.49
N ASN A 64 -2.77 -1.68 -17.76
CA ASN A 64 -1.62 -2.26 -18.46
C ASN A 64 -0.43 -1.30 -18.59
N GLN A 65 -0.43 -0.13 -17.96
CA GLN A 65 0.63 0.87 -18.16
C GLN A 65 1.34 1.28 -16.88
N ILE A 66 2.66 1.40 -16.94
CA ILE A 66 3.50 1.83 -15.82
C ILE A 66 4.32 3.04 -16.27
N TRP A 67 4.33 4.09 -15.46
CA TRP A 67 5.32 5.16 -15.59
C TRP A 67 6.60 4.78 -14.90
N VAL A 68 7.74 5.04 -15.56
CA VAL A 68 9.06 4.99 -14.95
C VAL A 68 9.78 6.30 -15.18
N VAL A 69 10.23 6.96 -14.12
CA VAL A 69 11.07 8.16 -14.18
C VAL A 69 12.48 7.78 -13.75
N MET A 70 13.47 8.17 -14.56
CA MET A 70 14.88 7.85 -14.34
C MET A 70 15.78 8.94 -14.93
N ALA A 71 17.06 8.91 -14.57
CA ALA A 71 18.06 9.74 -15.21
C ALA A 71 18.34 9.28 -16.65
N ILE A 72 18.59 10.21 -17.57
CA ILE A 72 18.89 9.90 -18.98
C ILE A 72 20.08 8.92 -19.13
N PRO A 73 21.18 9.02 -18.36
CA PRO A 73 22.26 8.04 -18.41
C PRO A 73 21.82 6.62 -18.04
N PHE A 74 20.92 6.46 -17.06
CA PHE A 74 20.37 5.16 -16.67
C PHE A 74 19.57 4.55 -17.83
N TYR A 75 18.71 5.35 -18.48
CA TYR A 75 17.95 4.92 -19.65
C TYR A 75 18.87 4.44 -20.78
N LYS A 76 19.90 5.24 -21.11
CA LYS A 76 20.88 4.90 -22.17
C LYS A 76 21.68 3.64 -21.90
N ALA A 77 21.83 3.23 -20.63
CA ALA A 77 22.50 2.00 -20.26
C ALA A 77 21.67 0.73 -20.57
N GLY A 78 20.40 0.85 -20.97
CA GLY A 78 19.57 -0.27 -21.43
C GLY A 78 19.09 -1.24 -20.35
N LYS A 79 19.41 -0.98 -19.06
CA LYS A 79 19.06 -1.86 -17.92
C LYS A 79 17.55 -2.11 -17.80
N LEU A 80 16.74 -1.07 -18.05
CA LEU A 80 15.28 -1.17 -18.00
C LEU A 80 14.74 -2.11 -19.10
N ASN A 81 15.22 -1.95 -20.33
CA ASN A 81 14.74 -2.71 -21.49
C ASN A 81 14.99 -4.21 -21.31
N ALA A 82 16.18 -4.58 -20.84
CA ALA A 82 16.53 -5.98 -20.54
C ALA A 82 15.58 -6.60 -19.50
N TYR A 83 15.12 -5.82 -18.52
CA TYR A 83 14.17 -6.31 -17.52
C TYR A 83 12.76 -6.49 -18.11
N ILE A 84 12.22 -5.47 -18.79
CA ILE A 84 10.83 -5.50 -19.27
C ILE A 84 10.60 -6.52 -20.39
N GLU A 85 11.60 -6.75 -21.25
CA GLU A 85 11.55 -7.74 -22.33
C GLU A 85 11.36 -9.15 -21.78
N LYS A 86 12.00 -9.48 -20.64
CA LYS A 86 11.82 -10.76 -19.94
C LYS A 86 10.36 -11.05 -19.55
N TYR A 87 9.56 -10.00 -19.35
CA TYR A 87 8.15 -10.10 -18.99
C TYR A 87 7.21 -9.82 -20.18
N GLY A 88 7.72 -9.80 -21.41
CA GLY A 88 6.92 -9.54 -22.61
C GLY A 88 6.33 -8.13 -22.68
N ALA A 89 6.81 -7.20 -21.85
CA ALA A 89 6.35 -5.82 -21.81
C ALA A 89 7.15 -4.95 -22.80
N LYS A 90 6.54 -3.86 -23.27
CA LYS A 90 7.14 -2.94 -24.25
C LYS A 90 7.32 -1.55 -23.63
N ALA A 91 8.43 -0.89 -23.90
CA ALA A 91 8.62 0.51 -23.55
C ALA A 91 8.24 1.42 -24.74
N GLU A 92 7.48 2.48 -24.46
CA GLU A 92 7.32 3.60 -25.37
C GLU A 92 8.60 4.46 -25.41
N ALA A 93 8.67 5.37 -26.40
CA ALA A 93 9.75 6.33 -26.49
C ALA A 93 9.84 7.21 -25.21
N PRO A 94 11.07 7.57 -24.78
CA PRO A 94 11.25 8.44 -23.63
C PRO A 94 10.67 9.82 -23.91
N GLN A 95 10.03 10.41 -22.91
CA GLN A 95 9.45 11.74 -22.97
C GLN A 95 9.95 12.61 -21.80
N ARG A 96 9.74 13.92 -21.93
CA ARG A 96 10.08 14.89 -20.88
C ARG A 96 9.29 14.59 -19.61
N VAL A 97 9.95 14.69 -18.46
CA VAL A 97 9.29 14.58 -17.16
C VAL A 97 8.50 15.86 -16.90
N ILE A 98 7.20 15.70 -16.61
CA ILE A 98 6.32 16.78 -16.16
C ILE A 98 5.97 16.57 -14.67
N PRO A 99 5.65 17.64 -13.92
CA PRO A 99 5.37 17.55 -12.48
C PRO A 99 4.32 16.50 -12.10
N ALA A 100 3.25 16.35 -12.90
CA ALA A 100 2.20 15.36 -12.65
C ALA A 100 2.71 13.90 -12.71
N ILE A 101 3.58 13.58 -13.67
CA ILE A 101 4.18 12.24 -13.75
C ILE A 101 5.12 12.02 -12.57
N LEU A 102 5.96 13.02 -12.27
CA LEU A 102 6.90 12.94 -11.18
C LEU A 102 6.19 12.77 -9.83
N GLN A 103 5.12 13.52 -9.57
CA GLN A 103 4.31 13.40 -8.35
C GLN A 103 3.76 11.99 -8.17
N ASN A 104 3.17 11.40 -9.21
CA ASN A 104 2.59 10.05 -9.13
C ASN A 104 3.67 9.00 -8.87
N CYS A 105 4.77 9.06 -9.64
CA CYS A 105 5.91 8.16 -9.50
C CYS A 105 6.58 8.29 -8.14
N PHE A 106 6.80 9.51 -7.66
CA PHE A 106 7.40 9.78 -6.36
C PHE A 106 6.50 9.31 -5.22
N SER A 107 5.20 9.64 -5.27
CA SER A 107 4.23 9.25 -4.23
C SER A 107 4.12 7.73 -4.08
N TYR A 108 4.00 7.02 -5.21
CA TYR A 108 3.95 5.57 -5.21
C TYR A 108 5.26 4.97 -4.71
N SER A 109 6.39 5.41 -5.26
CA SER A 109 7.71 4.83 -4.93
C SER A 109 8.09 5.06 -3.47
N LEU A 110 7.80 6.25 -2.93
CA LEU A 110 8.03 6.56 -1.53
C LEU A 110 7.19 5.63 -0.62
N THR A 111 5.89 5.52 -0.90
CA THR A 111 5.00 4.61 -0.16
C THR A 111 5.49 3.16 -0.23
N ALA A 112 5.91 2.70 -1.41
CA ALA A 112 6.40 1.35 -1.63
C ALA A 112 7.70 1.08 -0.86
N ARG A 113 8.63 2.04 -0.80
CA ARG A 113 9.91 1.94 -0.09
C ARG A 113 9.76 2.04 1.43
N LEU A 114 8.75 2.77 1.90
CA LEU A 114 8.45 2.89 3.33
C LEU A 114 7.89 1.58 3.92
N ALA A 115 7.20 0.76 3.13
CA ALA A 115 6.74 -0.55 3.56
C ALA A 115 7.91 -1.56 3.66
N PRO A 116 8.00 -2.38 4.73
CA PRO A 116 6.96 -2.62 5.74
C PRO A 116 7.07 -1.78 7.01
N ALA A 117 7.99 -0.81 7.09
CA ALA A 117 8.15 0.02 8.29
C ALA A 117 6.96 0.98 8.48
N TRP A 118 6.37 1.44 7.38
CA TRP A 118 5.13 2.21 7.35
C TRP A 118 4.20 1.66 6.27
N ASN A 119 2.99 1.26 6.65
CA ASN A 119 2.07 0.50 5.82
C ASN A 119 0.79 1.28 5.55
N LYS A 120 0.30 1.23 4.30
CA LYS A 120 -0.88 1.98 3.90
C LYS A 120 -2.18 1.44 4.51
N ALA A 121 -2.95 2.27 5.19
CA ALA A 121 -4.29 1.95 5.63
C ALA A 121 -5.22 3.08 5.20
N GLY A 122 -5.77 2.96 3.99
CA GLY A 122 -6.54 4.03 3.37
C GLY A 122 -5.64 5.20 2.99
N HIS A 123 -5.84 6.36 3.61
CA HIS A 123 -5.02 7.56 3.43
C HIS A 123 -3.85 7.65 4.42
N LEU A 124 -3.83 6.80 5.46
CA LEU A 124 -2.79 6.81 6.48
C LEU A 124 -1.65 5.85 6.15
N LEU A 125 -0.47 6.15 6.66
CA LEU A 125 0.66 5.23 6.79
C LEU A 125 0.81 4.85 8.27
N VAL A 126 0.58 3.59 8.60
CA VAL A 126 0.63 3.05 9.97
C VAL A 126 2.02 2.47 10.23
N GLN A 127 2.61 2.85 11.36
CA GLN A 127 3.95 2.42 11.73
C GLN A 127 3.99 0.94 12.16
N GLY A 128 5.03 0.23 11.71
CA GLY A 128 5.42 -1.08 12.21
C GLY A 128 5.12 -2.22 11.23
N ARG A 129 6.09 -3.15 11.13
CA ARG A 129 5.98 -4.35 10.30
C ARG A 129 4.78 -5.23 10.68
N GLU A 130 4.51 -5.33 11.99
CA GLU A 130 3.47 -6.19 12.56
C GLU A 130 2.19 -5.41 12.94
N PHE A 131 1.92 -4.27 12.28
CA PHE A 131 0.80 -3.36 12.64
C PHE A 131 -0.58 -4.06 12.65
N LEU A 132 -0.74 -5.13 11.87
CA LEU A 132 -1.95 -5.95 11.78
C LEU A 132 -2.24 -6.77 13.05
N SER A 133 -1.22 -7.00 13.87
CA SER A 133 -1.31 -7.81 15.11
C SER A 133 -1.43 -6.93 16.36
N GLN A 134 -1.24 -5.62 16.24
CA GLN A 134 -1.19 -4.69 17.36
C GLN A 134 -2.59 -4.32 17.84
N ARG A 135 -2.93 -4.67 19.09
CA ARG A 135 -4.19 -4.27 19.77
C ARG A 135 -4.16 -2.84 20.34
N GLY A 136 -2.95 -2.33 20.58
CA GLY A 136 -2.71 -1.06 21.26
C GLY A 136 -2.86 0.18 20.38
N LYS A 137 -2.41 1.31 20.93
CA LYS A 137 -2.25 2.55 20.17
C LYS A 137 -1.09 2.40 19.20
N GLN A 138 -1.24 2.94 17.99
CA GLN A 138 -0.24 2.91 16.94
C GLN A 138 -0.02 4.32 16.39
N SER A 139 1.23 4.63 16.04
CA SER A 139 1.56 5.85 15.31
C SER A 139 1.12 5.69 13.86
N ALA A 140 0.48 6.72 13.34
CA ALA A 140 0.18 6.82 11.92
C ALA A 140 0.50 8.22 11.42
N VAL A 141 0.76 8.36 10.13
CA VAL A 141 0.90 9.68 9.49
C VAL A 141 0.01 9.75 8.26
N GLU A 142 -0.57 10.91 8.02
CA GLU A 142 -1.07 11.27 6.70
C GLU A 142 0.03 12.01 5.96
N LEU A 143 0.36 11.54 4.76
CA LEU A 143 1.41 12.11 3.92
C LEU A 143 0.78 12.65 2.64
N ASN A 144 0.83 13.96 2.47
CA ASN A 144 0.42 14.65 1.26
C ASN A 144 1.67 15.14 0.52
N ILE A 145 1.69 14.94 -0.80
CA ILE A 145 2.84 15.23 -1.64
C ILE A 145 2.38 16.11 -2.79
N ASN A 146 3.04 17.25 -2.94
CA ASN A 146 2.83 18.18 -4.05
C ASN A 146 4.16 18.42 -4.78
N VAL A 147 4.15 18.36 -6.11
CA VAL A 147 5.34 18.55 -6.93
C VAL A 147 5.11 19.71 -7.89
N THR A 148 6.05 20.65 -7.89
CA THR A 148 6.13 21.75 -8.86
C THR A 148 7.33 21.51 -9.80
N GLU A 149 7.66 22.44 -10.68
CA GLU A 149 8.87 22.31 -11.51
C GLU A 149 10.17 22.49 -10.70
N ALA A 150 10.11 23.21 -9.59
CA ALA A 150 11.29 23.57 -8.80
C ALA A 150 11.46 22.76 -7.50
N GLN A 151 10.36 22.30 -6.91
CA GLN A 151 10.36 21.68 -5.59
C GLN A 151 9.26 20.64 -5.38
N VAL A 152 9.53 19.71 -4.47
CA VAL A 152 8.54 18.82 -3.84
C VAL A 152 8.23 19.36 -2.45
N CYS A 153 6.94 19.45 -2.13
CA CYS A 153 6.43 19.76 -0.80
C CYS A 153 5.80 18.50 -0.21
N LEU A 154 6.27 18.09 0.97
CA LEU A 154 5.66 17.04 1.79
C LEU A 154 4.93 17.70 2.95
N SER A 155 3.64 17.41 3.08
CA SER A 155 2.83 17.79 4.23
C SER A 155 2.53 16.55 5.05
N ILE A 156 2.98 16.55 6.30
CA ILE A 156 2.93 15.39 7.19
C ILE A 156 2.12 15.74 8.43
N GLU A 157 0.99 15.06 8.63
CA GLU A 157 0.23 15.13 9.88
C GLU A 157 0.35 13.82 10.65
N ALA A 158 0.74 13.91 11.92
CA ALA A 158 0.88 12.73 12.79
C ALA A 158 -0.43 12.44 13.55
N PHE A 159 -0.73 11.16 13.68
CA PHE A 159 -1.91 10.62 14.33
C PHE A 159 -1.53 9.50 15.31
N THR A 160 -2.34 9.36 16.35
CA THR A 160 -2.40 8.14 17.15
C THR A 160 -3.72 7.47 16.87
N ILE A 161 -3.65 6.25 16.35
CA ILE A 161 -4.81 5.45 15.98
C ILE A 161 -4.87 4.15 16.78
N ARG A 162 -6.03 3.50 16.75
CA ARG A 162 -6.18 2.10 17.14
C ARG A 162 -6.73 1.33 15.95
N LEU A 163 -6.07 0.23 15.62
CA LEU A 163 -6.47 -0.68 14.57
C LEU A 163 -6.39 -2.12 15.10
N PRO A 164 -7.24 -2.48 16.08
CA PRO A 164 -7.17 -3.79 16.71
C PRO A 164 -7.47 -4.90 15.70
N PRO A 165 -6.83 -6.08 15.79
CA PRO A 165 -7.17 -7.22 14.93
C PRO A 165 -8.65 -7.59 15.07
N PRO A 166 -9.34 -7.92 13.97
CA PRO A 166 -10.76 -8.27 14.01
C PRO A 166 -11.00 -9.56 14.80
N GLU A 167 -12.17 -9.66 15.43
CA GLU A 167 -12.61 -10.85 16.16
C GLU A 167 -14.01 -11.27 15.70
N LEU A 168 -14.25 -12.58 15.51
CA LEU A 168 -15.52 -13.08 14.97
C LEU A 168 -16.75 -12.62 15.76
N ARG A 169 -16.62 -12.53 17.09
CA ARG A 169 -17.68 -12.03 17.99
C ARG A 169 -18.17 -10.62 17.65
N GLU A 170 -17.32 -9.77 17.08
CA GLU A 170 -17.68 -8.39 16.72
C GLU A 170 -18.68 -8.35 15.55
N PHE A 171 -18.74 -9.43 14.77
CA PHE A 171 -19.61 -9.53 13.61
C PHE A 171 -21.06 -9.92 13.95
N GLY A 172 -21.36 -10.09 15.25
CA GLY A 172 -22.71 -10.41 15.72
C GLY A 172 -23.17 -11.81 15.33
N ILE A 173 -22.23 -12.76 15.25
CA ILE A 173 -22.51 -14.17 14.97
C ILE A 173 -22.93 -14.85 16.28
N SER A 174 -23.91 -15.76 16.24
CA SER A 174 -24.38 -16.43 17.44
C SER A 174 -23.29 -17.33 18.06
N PRO A 175 -23.22 -17.47 19.39
CA PRO A 175 -22.22 -18.32 20.03
C PRO A 175 -22.29 -19.79 19.62
N SER A 176 -23.48 -20.30 19.28
CA SER A 176 -23.65 -21.67 18.80
C SER A 176 -23.00 -21.89 17.44
N ILE A 177 -23.11 -20.92 16.52
CA ILE A 177 -22.48 -20.98 15.19
C ILE A 177 -20.96 -20.84 15.32
N LEU A 178 -20.47 -19.96 16.20
CA LEU A 178 -19.04 -19.84 16.47
C LEU A 178 -18.45 -21.15 17.01
N LYS A 179 -19.15 -21.77 17.97
CA LYS A 179 -18.72 -23.06 18.53
C LYS A 179 -18.67 -24.15 17.46
N ASP A 180 -19.66 -24.20 16.58
CA ASP A 180 -19.69 -25.14 15.46
C ASP A 180 -18.53 -24.89 14.49
N PHE A 181 -18.28 -23.62 14.15
CA PHE A 181 -17.19 -23.19 13.29
C PHE A 181 -15.83 -23.62 13.84
N ASP A 182 -15.55 -23.32 15.10
CA ASP A 182 -14.28 -23.67 15.76
C ASP A 182 -14.05 -25.18 15.88
N THR A 183 -15.13 -25.98 15.90
CA THR A 183 -15.06 -27.45 16.04
C THR A 183 -14.82 -28.15 14.70
N HIS A 184 -15.35 -27.62 13.61
CA HIS A 184 -15.37 -28.28 12.31
C HIS A 184 -14.49 -27.56 11.28
N LYS A 185 -13.41 -28.23 10.83
CA LYS A 185 -12.44 -27.67 9.86
C LYS A 185 -13.02 -27.19 8.53
N ASN A 186 -14.20 -27.66 8.14
CA ASN A 186 -14.87 -27.29 6.89
C ASN A 186 -16.14 -26.47 7.12
N ALA A 187 -16.41 -26.03 8.34
CA ALA A 187 -17.55 -25.17 8.61
C ALA A 187 -17.41 -23.82 7.90
N VAL A 188 -18.56 -23.28 7.52
CA VAL A 188 -18.69 -21.99 6.87
C VAL A 188 -19.73 -21.19 7.63
N ILE A 189 -19.36 -19.97 8.04
CA ILE A 189 -20.34 -19.02 8.58
C ILE A 189 -20.95 -18.29 7.40
N GLU A 190 -22.16 -18.69 7.05
CA GLU A 190 -22.93 -18.10 5.96
C GLU A 190 -23.27 -16.63 6.21
N GLY A 191 -23.29 -15.81 5.16
CA GLY A 191 -23.48 -14.36 5.27
C GLY A 191 -24.79 -13.91 5.93
N HIS A 192 -25.84 -14.75 5.93
CA HIS A 192 -27.10 -14.47 6.62
C HIS A 192 -26.99 -14.62 8.15
N SER A 193 -26.00 -15.38 8.62
CA SER A 193 -25.67 -15.57 10.04
C SER A 193 -24.77 -14.46 10.61
N ILE A 194 -24.35 -13.51 9.77
CA ILE A 194 -23.45 -12.42 10.10
C ILE A 194 -24.26 -11.11 10.18
N LEU A 195 -24.64 -10.70 11.39
CA LEU A 195 -25.45 -9.49 11.59
C LEU A 195 -24.73 -8.21 11.16
N ASN A 196 -23.43 -8.08 11.48
CA ASN A 196 -22.60 -6.94 11.09
C ASN A 196 -21.72 -7.29 9.88
N ASN A 197 -22.31 -7.65 8.75
CA ASN A 197 -21.58 -8.13 7.57
C ASN A 197 -20.83 -7.07 6.75
N TRP A 198 -20.72 -5.81 7.21
CA TRP A 198 -19.93 -4.79 6.51
C TRP A 198 -18.54 -4.65 7.12
N CYS A 199 -17.51 -4.65 6.28
CA CYS A 199 -16.13 -4.51 6.69
C CYS A 199 -15.33 -3.59 5.76
N TYR A 200 -14.19 -3.10 6.24
CA TYR A 200 -13.18 -2.39 5.46
C TYR A 200 -12.01 -3.32 5.17
N VAL A 201 -11.48 -3.25 3.93
CA VAL A 201 -10.43 -4.18 3.47
C VAL A 201 -9.15 -3.42 3.10
N LEU A 202 -8.03 -3.84 3.66
CA LEU A 202 -6.72 -3.29 3.34
C LEU A 202 -6.28 -3.60 1.90
N PRO A 203 -5.32 -2.83 1.34
CA PRO A 203 -4.75 -1.60 1.87
C PRO A 203 -5.65 -0.38 1.64
N SER A 204 -6.61 -0.49 0.72
CA SER A 204 -7.44 0.63 0.27
C SER A 204 -8.46 1.13 1.30
N MET A 205 -8.75 0.30 2.32
CA MET A 205 -9.83 0.52 3.27
C MET A 205 -11.18 0.76 2.56
N LYS A 206 -11.40 0.06 1.44
CA LYS A 206 -12.70 0.07 0.76
C LYS A 206 -13.68 -0.79 1.53
N MET A 207 -14.92 -0.33 1.60
CA MET A 207 -15.99 -1.03 2.27
C MET A 207 -16.53 -2.16 1.39
N GLY A 208 -16.66 -3.36 1.95
CA GLY A 208 -17.20 -4.56 1.30
C GLY A 208 -18.14 -5.31 2.24
N LYS A 209 -18.96 -6.19 1.66
CA LYS A 209 -19.90 -7.02 2.40
C LYS A 209 -19.34 -8.44 2.53
N ILE A 210 -19.20 -8.94 3.75
CA ILE A 210 -18.85 -10.33 4.03
C ILE A 210 -20.05 -11.20 3.62
N VAL A 211 -19.80 -12.14 2.72
CA VAL A 211 -20.80 -13.11 2.27
C VAL A 211 -20.57 -14.50 2.87
N GLY A 212 -19.37 -14.75 3.41
CA GLY A 212 -19.07 -15.95 4.18
C GLY A 212 -17.71 -15.87 4.88
N ILE A 213 -17.58 -16.60 5.98
CA ILE A 213 -16.31 -16.80 6.71
C ILE A 213 -15.97 -18.28 6.66
N LEU A 214 -14.72 -18.59 6.28
CA LEU A 214 -14.30 -19.95 5.91
C LEU A 214 -12.99 -20.31 6.59
N HIS A 215 -12.78 -21.60 6.82
CA HIS A 215 -11.49 -22.15 7.24
C HIS A 215 -10.56 -22.54 6.09
N THR A 216 -11.13 -22.74 4.91
CA THR A 216 -10.42 -23.12 3.69
C THR A 216 -10.71 -22.13 2.58
N THR A 217 -9.78 -21.97 1.66
CA THR A 217 -10.01 -21.14 0.48
C THR A 217 -11.02 -21.81 -0.46
N PRO A 218 -11.96 -21.05 -1.03
CA PRO A 218 -12.86 -21.57 -2.06
C PRO A 218 -12.09 -22.15 -3.26
N PRO A 219 -12.64 -23.16 -4.00
CA PRO A 219 -11.97 -23.76 -5.15
C PRO A 219 -11.67 -22.78 -6.29
N ASP A 220 -12.47 -21.73 -6.43
CA ASP A 220 -12.33 -20.64 -7.40
C ASP A 220 -11.32 -19.56 -6.95
N CYS A 221 -10.75 -19.68 -5.74
CA CYS A 221 -9.72 -18.79 -5.25
C CYS A 221 -8.40 -19.05 -6.00
N PRO A 222 -7.72 -18.01 -6.53
CA PRO A 222 -6.42 -18.15 -7.19
C PRO A 222 -5.27 -18.47 -6.21
N PHE A 223 -5.55 -18.49 -4.90
CA PHE A 223 -4.58 -18.78 -3.85
C PHE A 223 -4.95 -20.10 -3.17
N HIS A 224 -4.01 -21.04 -3.14
CA HIS A 224 -4.21 -22.39 -2.64
C HIS A 224 -3.68 -22.58 -1.20
N SER A 225 -2.88 -21.64 -0.74
CA SER A 225 -2.26 -21.65 0.59
C SER A 225 -2.30 -20.27 1.25
N TYR A 226 -2.04 -20.20 2.55
CA TYR A 226 -1.92 -18.91 3.24
C TYR A 226 -0.65 -18.19 2.81
N GLU A 227 0.39 -18.97 2.56
CA GLU A 227 1.69 -18.57 2.06
C GLU A 227 1.55 -17.84 0.71
N ASP A 228 0.63 -18.29 -0.16
CA ASP A 228 0.30 -17.57 -1.39
C ASP A 228 -0.28 -16.17 -1.11
N PHE A 229 -1.13 -16.03 -0.09
CA PHE A 229 -1.61 -14.71 0.34
C PHE A 229 -0.48 -13.86 0.90
N GLN A 230 0.38 -14.40 1.75
CA GLN A 230 1.53 -13.67 2.29
C GLN A 230 2.41 -13.15 1.17
N MET A 231 2.76 -14.02 0.21
CA MET A 231 3.57 -13.68 -0.95
C MET A 231 2.86 -12.64 -1.84
N HIS A 232 1.56 -12.79 -2.07
CA HIS A 232 0.78 -11.82 -2.86
C HIS A 232 0.79 -10.44 -2.21
N TRP A 233 0.50 -10.35 -0.92
CA TRP A 233 0.43 -9.09 -0.18
C TRP A 233 1.79 -8.42 -0.03
N ASP A 234 2.86 -9.19 0.16
CA ASP A 234 4.22 -8.69 0.20
C ASP A 234 4.67 -8.15 -1.17
N ASN A 235 4.40 -8.88 -2.24
CA ASN A 235 4.76 -8.48 -3.61
C ASN A 235 3.91 -7.31 -4.13
N MET A 236 2.68 -7.14 -3.66
CA MET A 236 1.79 -6.05 -4.09
C MET A 236 1.98 -4.78 -3.28
N TYR A 237 2.07 -4.92 -1.95
CA TYR A 237 1.96 -3.82 -1.01
C TYR A 237 3.13 -3.74 -0.03
N GLY A 238 3.97 -4.78 0.04
CA GLY A 238 5.03 -4.89 1.04
C GLY A 238 4.55 -5.35 2.41
N TYR A 239 3.33 -5.89 2.51
CA TYR A 239 2.72 -6.18 3.81
C TYR A 239 3.20 -7.52 4.31
N LYS A 240 3.66 -7.53 5.56
CA LYS A 240 3.95 -8.77 6.27
C LYS A 240 2.68 -9.19 6.98
N LEU A 241 1.94 -10.09 6.33
CA LEU A 241 0.81 -10.74 6.97
C LEU A 241 1.34 -11.63 8.13
N PRO A 242 0.68 -11.66 9.29
CA PRO A 242 1.16 -12.39 10.46
C PRO A 242 1.42 -13.86 10.16
N GLU A 243 2.43 -14.44 10.81
CA GLU A 243 2.74 -15.86 10.70
C GLU A 243 1.61 -16.73 11.28
N ASP A 244 1.45 -17.90 10.68
CA ASP A 244 0.51 -18.93 11.10
C ASP A 244 1.00 -19.60 12.39
N CYS A 245 0.77 -18.97 13.53
CA CYS A 245 1.15 -19.49 14.84
C CYS A 245 0.17 -20.57 15.36
N GLY A 246 -0.45 -21.37 14.48
CA GLY A 246 -1.20 -22.58 14.85
C GLY A 246 -2.70 -22.39 15.13
N ASP A 247 -3.25 -21.21 14.87
CA ASP A 247 -4.70 -20.98 14.92
C ASP A 247 -5.32 -21.28 13.55
N ILE A 248 -6.49 -21.92 13.56
CA ILE A 248 -7.22 -22.26 12.34
C ILE A 248 -7.28 -21.05 11.41
N LYS A 249 -6.82 -21.21 10.16
CA LYS A 249 -6.81 -20.14 9.16
C LYS A 249 -8.25 -19.66 8.95
N ILE A 250 -8.47 -18.36 9.05
CA ILE A 250 -9.80 -17.76 8.81
C ILE A 250 -9.70 -16.86 7.60
N TYR A 251 -10.57 -17.11 6.64
CA TYR A 251 -10.75 -16.34 5.43
C TYR A 251 -12.14 -15.70 5.41
N CYS A 252 -12.28 -14.61 4.67
CA CYS A 252 -13.55 -13.97 4.39
C CYS A 252 -13.73 -13.83 2.89
N SER A 253 -14.90 -14.27 2.43
CA SER A 253 -15.39 -13.96 1.09
C SER A 253 -16.10 -12.61 1.14
N ILE A 254 -15.59 -11.65 0.38
CA ILE A 254 -16.03 -10.26 0.42
C ILE A 254 -16.56 -9.85 -0.95
N TYR A 255 -17.81 -9.42 -0.96
CA TYR A 255 -18.49 -8.89 -2.12
C TYR A 255 -18.32 -7.37 -2.19
N PHE A 256 -17.89 -6.88 -3.36
CA PHE A 256 -17.83 -5.44 -3.65
C PHE A 256 -18.82 -5.05 -4.74
N LYS A 257 -19.89 -4.35 -4.35
CA LYS A 257 -20.89 -3.84 -5.30
C LYS A 257 -20.27 -2.92 -6.38
N MET A 258 -19.31 -2.09 -5.99
CA MET A 258 -18.68 -1.09 -6.86
C MET A 258 -17.58 -1.67 -7.79
N ILE A 259 -17.26 -2.96 -7.68
CA ILE A 259 -16.21 -3.62 -8.48
C ILE A 259 -16.84 -4.77 -9.29
N GLY A 260 -17.91 -4.44 -10.02
CA GLY A 260 -18.59 -5.38 -10.92
C GLY A 260 -19.29 -6.54 -10.22
N GLY A 261 -19.61 -6.42 -8.92
CA GLY A 261 -20.30 -7.46 -8.17
C GLY A 261 -19.50 -8.75 -7.99
N ARG A 262 -18.16 -8.66 -7.99
CA ARG A 262 -17.29 -9.82 -7.75
C ARG A 262 -17.06 -10.05 -6.27
N THR A 263 -16.86 -11.33 -5.94
CA THR A 263 -16.44 -11.79 -4.61
C THR A 263 -14.94 -12.06 -4.65
N PHE A 264 -14.24 -11.67 -3.59
CA PHE A 264 -12.82 -11.94 -3.42
C PHE A 264 -12.57 -12.53 -2.05
N THR A 265 -11.64 -13.47 -1.97
CA THR A 265 -11.24 -14.11 -0.72
C THR A 265 -10.08 -13.34 -0.10
N TYR A 266 -10.20 -13.03 1.19
CA TYR A 266 -9.17 -12.33 1.95
C TYR A 266 -8.87 -13.05 3.27
N PRO A 267 -7.62 -12.98 3.76
CA PRO A 267 -7.31 -13.34 5.13
C PRO A 267 -8.15 -12.48 6.10
N PHE A 268 -8.76 -13.09 7.11
CA PHE A 268 -9.64 -12.37 8.04
C PHE A 268 -8.93 -11.18 8.72
N ARG A 269 -7.65 -11.36 9.06
CA ARG A 269 -6.76 -10.32 9.64
C ARG A 269 -6.58 -9.06 8.77
N SER A 270 -7.02 -9.10 7.51
CA SER A 270 -6.97 -7.96 6.58
C SER A 270 -8.30 -7.20 6.47
N THR A 271 -9.29 -7.56 7.28
CA THR A 271 -10.64 -6.99 7.31
C THR A 271 -10.93 -6.33 8.66
N TRP A 272 -11.63 -5.19 8.66
CA TRP A 272 -12.04 -4.50 9.89
C TRP A 272 -13.54 -4.28 9.92
N ASN A 273 -14.14 -4.53 11.08
CA ASN A 273 -15.52 -4.14 11.32
C ASN A 273 -15.68 -2.62 11.21
N ARG A 274 -16.82 -2.15 10.72
CA ARG A 274 -17.17 -0.73 10.63
C ARG A 274 -16.97 0.05 11.94
N ARG A 275 -17.16 -0.61 13.08
CA ARG A 275 -17.00 0.01 14.41
C ARG A 275 -15.54 0.15 14.86
N ALA A 276 -14.61 -0.51 14.17
CA ALA A 276 -13.19 -0.59 14.51
C ALA A 276 -12.30 0.23 13.55
N LEU A 277 -12.87 1.24 12.88
CA LEU A 277 -12.09 2.17 12.05
C LEU A 277 -10.95 2.81 12.86
N PRO A 278 -9.85 3.22 12.18
CA PRO A 278 -8.82 4.04 12.81
C PRO A 278 -9.48 5.29 13.39
N THR A 279 -9.72 5.28 14.70
CA THR A 279 -10.26 6.42 15.42
C THR A 279 -9.07 7.22 15.91
N ARG A 280 -9.03 8.50 15.55
CA ARG A 280 -8.08 9.45 16.14
C ARG A 280 -8.36 9.45 17.63
N ASP A 281 -7.33 9.18 18.44
CA ASP A 281 -7.46 9.28 19.90
C ASP A 281 -7.30 10.77 20.29
N PRO A 282 -8.39 11.50 20.61
CA PRO A 282 -8.32 12.94 20.88
C PRO A 282 -7.65 13.23 22.23
N ALA A 283 -7.53 12.24 23.10
CA ALA A 283 -6.98 12.39 24.45
C ALA A 283 -5.44 12.43 24.47
N PHE A 284 -4.77 12.28 23.31
CA PHE A 284 -3.31 12.20 23.26
C PHE A 284 -2.69 13.12 22.19
N SER A 285 -1.52 13.67 22.52
CA SER A 285 -0.63 14.21 21.50
C SER A 285 -0.02 13.06 20.70
N PRO A 286 -0.07 13.10 19.35
CA PRO A 286 0.71 12.20 18.53
C PRO A 286 2.18 12.37 18.91
N ALA A 287 2.94 11.28 18.86
CA ALA A 287 4.37 11.37 18.96
C ALA A 287 4.89 12.35 17.89
N PRO A 288 5.93 13.17 18.18
CA PRO A 288 6.50 14.06 17.18
C PRO A 288 6.86 13.30 15.90
N CYS A 289 6.77 13.96 14.74
CA CYS A 289 7.17 13.42 13.43
C CYS A 289 8.62 12.89 13.39
N GLY A 290 9.41 13.09 14.46
CA GLY A 290 10.78 12.61 14.62
C GLY A 290 10.97 11.08 14.52
N HIS A 291 9.91 10.26 14.61
CA HIS A 291 10.02 8.82 14.28
C HIS A 291 9.81 8.53 12.77
N PHE A 292 9.14 9.42 12.04
CA PHE A 292 8.94 9.31 10.59
C PHE A 292 10.11 9.89 9.80
N GLN A 293 10.69 11.01 10.25
CA GLN A 293 11.83 11.66 9.57
C GLN A 293 13.03 10.72 9.32
N PRO A 294 13.50 9.89 10.27
CA PRO A 294 14.59 8.95 10.04
C PRO A 294 14.22 7.84 9.06
N SER A 295 12.94 7.58 8.81
CA SER A 295 12.50 6.64 7.76
C SER A 295 12.56 7.26 6.37
N LEU A 296 12.48 8.60 6.29
CA LEU A 296 12.73 9.36 5.07
C LEU A 296 14.25 9.48 4.79
N CYS A 297 15.12 9.51 5.80
CA CYS A 297 16.57 9.70 5.61
C CYS A 297 17.29 8.63 4.77
N PRO A 298 17.09 7.30 4.96
CA PRO A 298 17.64 6.28 4.06
C PRO A 298 17.07 6.37 2.64
N CYS A 299 15.82 6.82 2.52
CA CYS A 299 15.28 7.22 1.23
C CYS A 299 16.12 8.40 0.70
N GLU A 300 16.35 9.49 1.43
CA GLU A 300 17.20 10.61 0.99
C GLU A 300 18.62 10.22 0.56
N THR A 301 19.35 9.43 1.37
CA THR A 301 20.77 9.11 1.13
C THR A 301 20.97 8.17 -0.06
N THR A 302 19.89 7.64 -0.63
CA THR A 302 19.89 6.76 -1.80
C THR A 302 19.00 7.30 -2.92
N PHE A 303 18.12 8.25 -2.65
CA PHE A 303 17.18 8.82 -3.59
C PHE A 303 17.70 10.13 -4.17
N LEU A 304 18.26 11.01 -3.34
CA LEU A 304 18.80 12.30 -3.76
C LEU A 304 20.31 12.24 -4.07
N SER A 305 21.03 11.31 -3.45
CA SER A 305 22.44 11.05 -3.77
C SER A 305 22.62 10.36 -5.13
N THR A 306 21.66 9.52 -5.53
CA THR A 306 21.76 8.70 -6.74
C THR A 306 21.38 9.47 -8.01
N PHE A 307 20.60 10.55 -7.87
CA PHE A 307 20.56 11.63 -8.86
C PHE A 307 21.76 12.57 -8.64
N TYR A 308 22.99 12.06 -8.80
CA TYR A 308 24.27 12.79 -8.68
C TYR A 308 24.17 14.30 -8.94
N LEU A 309 23.98 15.08 -7.88
CA LEU A 309 24.08 16.54 -7.90
C LEU A 309 24.63 17.01 -6.54
N PRO A 310 25.82 17.63 -6.50
CA PRO A 310 26.37 18.17 -5.26
C PRO A 310 25.48 19.32 -4.77
N GLY A 311 25.11 19.32 -3.48
CA GLY A 311 24.45 20.48 -2.84
C GLY A 311 23.01 20.30 -2.34
N VAL A 312 22.51 19.07 -2.15
CA VAL A 312 21.24 18.85 -1.43
C VAL A 312 21.45 19.20 0.05
N SER A 313 21.12 20.44 0.42
CA SER A 313 21.12 20.91 1.80
C SER A 313 19.95 20.30 2.57
N ALA A 314 20.23 19.93 3.81
CA ALA A 314 19.36 19.27 4.78
C ALA A 314 17.92 19.82 4.87
N TRP A 315 16.98 18.97 5.30
CA TRP A 315 15.61 19.32 5.67
C TRP A 315 15.53 20.68 6.38
N GLN A 316 14.99 21.69 5.72
CA GLN A 316 14.56 22.89 6.42
C GLN A 316 13.15 22.63 6.94
N ARG A 317 13.06 22.37 8.25
CA ARG A 317 11.81 22.47 8.99
C ARG A 317 11.54 23.96 9.17
N GLU A 318 10.53 24.49 8.49
CA GLU A 318 9.96 25.78 8.89
C GLU A 318 9.04 25.52 10.09
N GLU A 319 9.48 25.96 11.27
CA GLU A 319 8.57 26.17 12.39
C GLU A 319 7.88 27.53 12.19
N PRO A 320 6.58 27.66 12.49
CA PRO A 320 5.82 28.89 12.26
C PRO A 320 6.32 30.08 13.09
#